data_AF-A0A915Z9B5-F1
#
_entry.id   AF-A0A915Z9B5-F1
#
_cell.length_a   1.000
_cell.length_b   1.000
_cell.length_c   1.000
_cell.angle_alpha   90.00
_cell.angle_beta   90.00
_cell.angle_gamma   90.00
#
_symmetry.space_group_name_H-M   'P 1'
#
loop_
_entity.id
_entity.type
_entity.pdbx_description
1 polymer ?
#
loop_
_entity_poly.entity_id
_entity_poly.type
_entity_poly.pdbx_seq_one_letter_code
_entity_poly.pdbx_strand_id
1 'polypeptide(L)'
;MTLPLRELGKTGVKISVIGLGCMGMSEFYGSSDEQENIKVLNRALELGCNFWDTSDAYRLEIDCIDLYYQHRVDPETPIEDTVGALAELVKEGKIKYIGLSECFAATLRRAHKIHPISAVQSEIGVA
;
A
#
# COMPACT_ATOMS: atom_id res chain seq x y z
N MET A 1 -2.20 7.73 -24.03
CA MET A 1 -3.41 7.02 -23.55
C MET A 1 -3.32 7.00 -22.03
N THR A 2 -4.38 7.35 -21.33
CA THR A 2 -4.46 7.29 -19.86
C THR A 2 -4.67 5.85 -19.40
N LEU A 3 -4.05 5.47 -18.28
CA LEU A 3 -4.23 4.13 -17.71
C LEU A 3 -5.71 3.89 -17.31
N PRO A 4 -6.25 2.68 -17.58
CA PRO A 4 -7.59 2.37 -17.11
C PRO A 4 -7.62 2.31 -15.58
N LEU A 5 -8.77 2.62 -15.01
CA LEU A 5 -8.98 2.68 -13.57
C LEU A 5 -9.81 1.49 -13.08
N ARG A 6 -9.52 1.03 -11.86
CA ARG A 6 -10.31 0.05 -11.11
C ARG A 6 -10.59 0.56 -9.72
N GLU A 7 -11.62 -0.01 -9.11
CA GLU A 7 -11.93 0.28 -7.71
C GLU A 7 -10.96 -0.43 -6.77
N LEU A 8 -10.44 0.30 -5.78
CA LEU A 8 -9.69 -0.28 -4.68
C LEU A 8 -10.66 -0.98 -3.73
N GLY A 9 -10.70 -2.31 -3.76
CA GLY A 9 -11.60 -3.10 -2.92
C GLY A 9 -13.07 -2.70 -3.11
N LYS A 10 -13.72 -2.27 -2.02
CA LYS A 10 -15.10 -1.74 -2.00
C LYS A 10 -15.17 -0.31 -1.48
N THR A 11 -14.13 0.48 -1.77
CA THR A 11 -13.94 1.80 -1.17
C THR A 11 -14.56 2.93 -2.00
N GLY A 12 -14.96 2.68 -3.25
CA GLY A 12 -15.32 3.71 -4.22
C GLY A 12 -14.12 4.45 -4.85
N VAL A 13 -12.91 4.31 -4.30
CA VAL A 13 -11.70 4.97 -4.82
C VAL A 13 -11.23 4.31 -6.10
N LYS A 14 -10.92 5.12 -7.11
CA LYS A 14 -10.44 4.66 -8.42
C LYS A 14 -8.92 4.79 -8.53
N ILE A 15 -8.24 3.66 -8.70
CA ILE A 15 -6.80 3.55 -8.86
C ILE A 15 -6.44 3.04 -10.27
N SER A 16 -5.28 3.42 -10.78
CA SER A 16 -4.74 2.91 -12.03
C SER A 16 -4.47 1.42 -11.92
N VAL A 17 -4.81 0.65 -12.98
CA VAL A 17 -4.59 -0.81 -12.98
C VAL A 17 -3.11 -1.21 -12.95
N ILE A 18 -2.23 -0.26 -13.29
CA ILE A 18 -0.79 -0.37 -13.13
C ILE A 18 -0.39 0.65 -12.07
N GLY A 19 0.26 0.18 -11.01
CA GLY A 19 0.90 1.02 -10.01
C GLY A 19 2.39 1.19 -10.27
N LEU A 20 3.01 2.10 -9.52
CA LEU A 20 4.46 2.30 -9.52
C LEU A 20 5.04 1.84 -8.18
N GLY A 21 5.92 0.85 -8.21
CA GLY A 21 6.73 0.48 -7.05
C GLY A 21 7.90 1.44 -6.89
N CYS A 22 8.00 2.11 -5.75
CA CYS A 22 9.03 3.11 -5.47
C CYS A 22 10.25 2.53 -4.74
N MET A 23 10.35 1.20 -4.61
CA MET A 23 11.37 0.58 -3.78
C MET A 23 12.80 0.97 -4.18
N GLY A 24 13.08 0.99 -5.48
CA GLY A 24 14.38 1.36 -6.06
C GLY A 24 14.75 2.84 -5.91
N MET A 25 13.84 3.69 -5.42
CA MET A 25 14.13 5.11 -5.13
C MET A 25 14.72 5.30 -3.72
N SER A 26 14.86 4.23 -2.93
CA SER A 26 15.55 4.26 -1.63
C SER A 26 17.04 4.07 -1.73
N GLU A 27 17.73 4.45 -0.66
CA GLU A 27 19.14 4.14 -0.42
C GLU A 27 19.44 2.63 -0.28
N PHE A 28 18.42 1.76 -0.13
CA PHE A 28 18.61 0.30 0.00
C PHE A 28 19.23 -0.34 -1.24
N TYR A 29 19.10 0.30 -2.41
CA TYR A 29 19.61 -0.20 -3.69
C TYR A 29 20.79 0.59 -4.26
N GLY A 30 21.40 1.46 -3.45
CA GLY A 30 22.53 2.30 -3.85
C GLY A 30 22.21 3.79 -3.76
N SER A 31 23.00 4.62 -4.46
CA SER A 31 22.78 6.07 -4.49
C SER A 31 21.43 6.40 -5.13
N SER A 32 20.66 7.24 -4.47
CA SER A 32 19.39 7.76 -4.96
C SER A 32 19.55 9.23 -5.38
N ASP A 33 18.99 9.60 -6.53
CA ASP A 33 18.95 10.99 -7.00
C ASP A 33 17.51 11.50 -6.93
N GLU A 34 17.28 12.47 -6.05
CA GLU A 34 15.97 13.04 -5.81
C GLU A 34 15.34 13.67 -7.06
N GLN A 35 16.14 14.38 -7.88
CA GLN A 35 15.63 15.06 -9.07
C GLN A 35 15.19 14.06 -10.13
N GLU A 36 15.95 12.98 -10.33
CA GLU A 36 15.57 11.90 -11.24
C GLU A 36 14.34 11.14 -10.73
N ASN A 37 14.25 10.86 -9.43
CA ASN A 37 13.06 10.23 -8.85
C ASN A 37 11.79 11.08 -9.05
N ILE A 38 11.88 12.40 -8.81
CA ILE A 38 10.77 13.32 -9.04
C ILE A 38 10.33 13.32 -10.51
N LYS A 39 11.28 13.26 -11.46
CA LYS A 39 10.96 13.14 -12.89
C LYS A 39 10.21 11.85 -13.21
N VAL A 40 10.60 10.72 -12.60
CA VAL A 40 9.91 9.43 -12.76
C VAL A 40 8.48 9.50 -12.19
N LEU A 41 8.30 10.05 -10.99
CA LEU A 41 6.98 10.20 -10.37
C LEU A 41 6.05 11.09 -11.20
N ASN A 42 6.54 12.26 -11.64
CA ASN A 42 5.78 13.15 -12.51
C ASN A 42 5.42 12.49 -13.84
N ARG A 43 6.36 11.76 -14.44
CA ARG A 43 6.11 11.05 -15.68
C ARG A 43 5.06 9.95 -15.51
N ALA A 44 5.10 9.21 -14.41
CA ALA A 44 4.08 8.22 -14.09
C ALA A 44 2.70 8.87 -13.96
N LEU A 45 2.61 10.02 -13.29
CA LEU A 45 1.37 10.78 -13.15
C LEU A 45 0.82 11.26 -14.50
N GLU A 46 1.68 11.80 -15.38
CA GLU A 46 1.29 12.21 -16.75
C GLU A 46 0.73 11.06 -17.59
N LEU A 47 1.21 9.83 -17.36
CA LEU A 47 0.71 8.61 -18.00
C LEU A 47 -0.61 8.12 -17.38
N GLY A 48 -1.07 8.75 -16.29
CA GLY A 48 -2.30 8.42 -15.58
C GLY A 48 -2.09 7.40 -14.44
N CYS A 49 -0.86 7.18 -13.98
CA CYS A 49 -0.60 6.37 -12.80
C CYS A 49 -0.88 7.18 -11.54
N ASN A 50 -1.80 6.69 -10.70
CA ASN A 50 -2.19 7.35 -9.46
C ASN A 50 -2.09 6.41 -8.23
N PHE A 51 -1.41 5.27 -8.39
CA PHE A 51 -1.21 4.29 -7.33
C PHE A 51 0.28 4.01 -7.16
N TRP A 52 0.88 4.59 -6.12
CA TRP A 52 2.29 4.46 -5.80
C TRP A 52 2.47 3.58 -4.57
N ASP A 53 3.31 2.56 -4.68
CA ASP A 53 3.64 1.60 -3.63
C ASP A 53 5.00 1.95 -3.02
N THR A 54 5.02 2.11 -1.71
CA THR A 54 6.18 2.52 -0.92
C THR A 54 6.05 1.96 0.51
N SER A 55 7.02 2.25 1.38
CA SER A 55 7.01 1.83 2.80
C SER A 55 7.50 2.94 3.75
N ASP A 56 7.53 2.64 5.05
CA ASP A 56 8.06 3.50 6.12
C ASP A 56 9.55 3.85 5.96
N ALA A 57 10.29 3.07 5.20
CA ALA A 57 11.64 3.42 4.74
C ALA A 57 11.69 4.74 3.95
N TYR A 58 10.56 5.17 3.39
CA TYR A 58 10.44 6.35 2.54
C TYR A 58 9.68 7.42 3.33
N ARG A 59 10.38 8.48 3.74
CA ARG A 59 9.80 9.57 4.53
C ARG A 59 8.75 10.32 3.69
N LEU A 60 7.51 10.36 4.16
CA LEU A 60 6.43 11.12 3.52
C LEU A 60 6.07 12.34 4.36
N GLU A 61 6.10 13.53 3.75
CA GLU A 61 5.63 14.78 4.36
C GLU A 61 4.13 14.97 4.12
N ILE A 62 3.31 14.03 4.59
CA ILE A 62 1.85 14.03 4.39
C ILE A 62 1.10 13.73 5.69
N ASP A 63 -0.11 14.29 5.83
CA ASP A 63 -0.94 14.13 7.03
C ASP A 63 -1.72 12.82 7.07
N CYS A 64 -1.92 12.15 5.93
CA CYS A 64 -2.76 10.95 5.81
C CYS A 64 -2.26 10.04 4.69
N ILE A 65 -2.17 8.73 4.97
CA ILE A 65 -1.84 7.69 3.98
C ILE A 65 -3.12 7.03 3.47
N ASP A 66 -3.32 6.95 2.15
CA ASP A 66 -4.53 6.35 1.58
C ASP A 66 -4.65 4.86 1.90
N LEU A 67 -3.61 4.06 1.67
CA LEU A 67 -3.62 2.61 1.91
C LEU A 67 -2.37 2.23 2.69
N TYR A 68 -2.56 1.71 3.90
CA TYR A 68 -1.47 1.31 4.80
C TYR A 68 -1.45 -0.21 4.99
N TYR A 69 -0.26 -0.80 4.90
CA TYR A 69 -0.06 -2.25 4.96
C TYR A 69 0.61 -2.69 6.25
N GLN A 70 0.16 -3.82 6.79
CA GLN A 70 1.08 -4.68 7.53
C GLN A 70 1.95 -5.43 6.51
N HIS A 71 3.26 -5.12 6.49
CA HIS A 71 4.18 -5.62 5.46
C HIS A 71 4.44 -7.13 5.57
N ARG A 72 4.51 -7.67 6.79
CA ARG A 72 4.55 -9.12 7.05
C ARG A 72 3.75 -9.43 8.30
N VAL A 73 2.97 -10.50 8.27
CA VAL A 73 2.26 -10.96 9.48
C VAL A 73 3.28 -11.46 10.48
N ASP A 74 3.25 -10.91 11.70
CA ASP A 74 4.01 -11.43 12.84
C ASP A 74 3.29 -12.67 13.39
N PRO A 75 3.94 -13.84 13.46
CA PRO A 75 3.31 -15.05 14.01
C PRO A 75 3.01 -14.98 15.51
N GLU A 76 3.71 -14.12 16.27
CA GLU A 76 3.55 -14.02 17.73
C GLU A 76 2.46 -13.03 18.13
N THR A 77 2.08 -12.12 17.23
CA THR A 77 1.04 -11.12 17.48
C THR A 77 -0.29 -11.56 16.85
N PRO A 78 -1.39 -11.68 17.62
CA PRO A 78 -2.70 -11.95 17.05
C PRO A 78 -3.07 -10.91 15.98
N ILE A 79 -3.51 -11.39 14.81
CA ILE A 79 -3.86 -10.49 13.70
C ILE A 79 -4.97 -9.50 14.07
N GLU A 80 -5.85 -9.89 15.01
CA GLU A 80 -6.90 -9.03 15.52
C GLU A 80 -6.35 -7.80 16.26
N ASP A 81 -5.26 -7.95 17.00
CA ASP A 81 -4.63 -6.84 17.72
C ASP A 81 -3.95 -5.88 16.73
N THR A 82 -3.23 -6.42 15.74
CA THR A 82 -2.62 -5.63 14.66
C THR A 82 -3.68 -4.84 13.89
N VAL A 83 -4.73 -5.51 13.42
CA VAL A 83 -5.78 -4.85 12.62
C VAL A 83 -6.63 -3.93 13.48
N GLY A 84 -6.82 -4.25 14.76
CA GLY A 84 -7.47 -3.37 15.74
C GLY A 84 -6.73 -2.05 15.87
N ALA A 85 -5.41 -2.07 16.05
CA ALA A 85 -4.59 -0.87 16.10
C ALA A 85 -4.65 -0.07 14.79
N LEU A 86 -4.59 -0.74 13.63
CA LEU A 86 -4.73 -0.06 12.35
C LEU A 86 -6.12 0.57 12.17
N ALA A 87 -7.17 -0.07 12.68
CA ALA A 87 -8.54 0.48 12.64
C ALA A 87 -8.66 1.76 13.50
N GLU A 88 -7.93 1.86 14.60
CA GLU A 88 -7.84 3.12 15.38
C GLU A 88 -7.17 4.23 14.57
N LEU A 89 -6.10 3.92 13.82
CA LEU A 89 -5.47 4.88 12.91
C LEU A 89 -6.42 5.34 11.78
N VAL A 90 -7.26 4.43 11.27
CA VAL A 90 -8.35 4.79 10.34
C VAL A 90 -9.32 5.76 10.99
N LYS A 91 -9.75 5.47 12.23
CA LYS A 91 -10.68 6.31 12.98
C LYS A 91 -10.11 7.70 13.29
N GLU A 92 -8.81 7.79 13.55
CA GLU A 92 -8.09 9.05 13.75
C GLU A 92 -7.83 9.82 12.44
N GLY A 93 -8.10 9.22 11.28
CA GLY A 93 -7.89 9.84 9.97
C GLY A 93 -6.44 9.84 9.50
N LYS A 94 -5.55 9.13 10.19
CA LYS A 94 -4.12 9.01 9.84
C LYS A 94 -3.90 8.10 8.62
N ILE A 95 -4.77 7.12 8.44
CA ILE A 95 -4.81 6.26 7.25
C ILE A 95 -6.25 6.12 6.77
N LYS A 96 -6.50 5.84 5.48
CA LYS A 96 -7.88 5.64 4.98
C LYS A 96 -8.27 4.17 4.88
N TYR A 97 -7.36 3.31 4.42
CA TYR A 97 -7.63 1.91 4.12
C TYR A 97 -6.51 1.01 4.63
N ILE A 98 -6.86 -0.25 4.92
CA ILE A 98 -5.92 -1.26 5.40
C ILE A 98 -5.67 -2.30 4.31
N GLY A 99 -4.40 -2.61 4.08
CA GLY A 99 -3.94 -3.74 3.29
C GLY A 99 -3.16 -4.74 4.15
N LEU A 100 -3.09 -5.99 3.69
CA LEU A 100 -2.22 -7.01 4.30
C LEU A 100 -1.30 -7.60 3.24
N SER A 101 -0.03 -7.76 3.57
CA SER A 101 0.93 -8.45 2.72
C SER A 101 1.31 -9.80 3.33
N GLU A 102 1.61 -10.78 2.48
CA GLU A 102 2.10 -12.11 2.87
C GLU A 102 1.24 -12.82 3.94
N CYS A 103 -0.09 -12.74 3.79
CA CYS A 103 -1.03 -13.34 4.73
C CYS A 103 -1.79 -14.54 4.13
N PHE A 104 -1.98 -15.58 4.94
CA PHE A 104 -2.81 -16.73 4.55
C PHE A 104 -4.30 -16.37 4.53
N ALA A 105 -5.08 -17.07 3.71
CA ALA A 105 -6.52 -16.83 3.60
C ALA A 105 -7.29 -16.92 4.93
N ALA A 106 -6.87 -17.78 5.85
CA ALA A 106 -7.46 -17.88 7.19
C ALA A 106 -7.21 -16.61 8.02
N THR A 107 -5.96 -16.12 8.01
CA THR A 107 -5.56 -14.86 8.66
C THR A 107 -6.29 -13.67 8.06
N LEU A 108 -6.37 -13.57 6.73
CA LEU A 108 -7.13 -12.53 6.04
C LEU A 108 -8.61 -12.50 6.45
N ARG A 109 -9.26 -13.67 6.54
CA ARG A 109 -10.66 -13.74 6.97
C ARG A 109 -10.87 -13.29 8.42
N ARG A 110 -9.91 -13.57 9.31
CA ARG A 110 -9.94 -13.10 10.70
C ARG A 110 -9.76 -11.59 10.78
N ALA A 111 -8.73 -11.06 10.12
CA ALA A 111 -8.48 -9.63 9.97
C ALA A 111 -9.71 -8.86 9.45
N HIS A 112 -10.32 -9.35 8.36
CA HIS A 112 -11.45 -8.69 7.71
C HIS A 112 -12.72 -8.62 8.58
N LYS A 113 -12.83 -9.45 9.63
CA LYS A 113 -13.92 -9.36 10.62
C LYS A 113 -13.73 -8.19 11.59
N ILE A 114 -12.49 -7.77 11.82
CA ILE A 114 -12.15 -6.65 12.71
C ILE A 114 -12.33 -5.33 11.96
N HIS A 115 -11.73 -5.22 10.78
CA HIS A 115 -11.88 -4.06 9.90
C HIS A 115 -11.77 -4.47 8.43
N PRO A 116 -12.53 -3.85 7.50
CA PRO A 116 -12.42 -4.17 6.07
C PRO A 116 -11.00 -4.03 5.52
N ILE A 117 -10.41 -5.15 5.12
CA ILE A 117 -9.15 -5.20 4.37
C ILE A 117 -9.45 -4.92 2.90
N SER A 118 -8.85 -3.86 2.35
CA SER A 118 -9.12 -3.32 1.01
C SER A 118 -8.18 -3.83 -0.07
N ALA A 119 -7.02 -4.36 0.32
CA ALA A 119 -6.04 -4.92 -0.61
C ALA A 119 -5.22 -6.05 0.03
N VAL A 120 -4.73 -6.97 -0.81
CA VAL A 120 -3.78 -8.01 -0.43
C VAL A 120 -2.60 -7.93 -1.38
N GLN A 121 -1.39 -7.89 -0.84
CA GLN A 121 -0.15 -8.01 -1.60
C GLN A 121 0.42 -9.42 -1.37
N SER A 122 0.81 -10.09 -2.43
CA SER A 122 1.37 -11.45 -2.37
C SER A 122 2.38 -11.63 -3.47
N GLU A 123 3.42 -12.40 -3.18
CA GLU A 123 4.33 -12.88 -4.21
C GLU A 123 3.58 -13.71 -5.26
N ILE A 124 3.69 -13.31 -6.53
CA ILE A 124 3.22 -14.07 -7.68
C ILE A 124 4.40 -14.28 -8.61
N GLY A 125 4.90 -15.51 -8.66
CA GLY A 125 5.84 -15.95 -9.68
C GLY A 125 5.11 -16.67 -10.80
N VAL A 126 5.55 -16.43 -12.04
CA VAL A 126 5.31 -17.34 -13.15
C VAL A 126 6.60 -18.11 -13.37
N ALA A 127 6.62 -19.38 -12.96
CA ALA A 127 7.66 -20.33 -13.34
C ALA A 127 7.44 -20.80 -14.79
#